data_AF-A0A7L0G260-F1
#
_entry.id   AF-A0A7L0G260-F1
#
_cell.length_a   1.000
_cell.length_b   1.000
_cell.length_c   1.000
_cell.angle_alpha   90.00
_cell.angle_beta   90.00
_cell.angle_gamma   90.00
#
_symmetry.space_group_name_H-M   'P 1'
#
loop_
_entity.id
_entity.type
_entity.pdbx_description
1 polymer ?
#
loop_
_entity_poly.entity_id
_entity_poly.type
_entity_poly.pdbx_seq_one_letter_code
_entity_poly.pdbx_strand_id
1 'polypeptide(L)'
;PLQSFAPFELIKYNMEEDESVHDKRGLCIRVHPSETRLLVIKITKDTPFHGYVSDSQKTEWKVLRDVLVKSNTFLNSGDLLMIDHERFIYFQDRVGDRFR
;
A
#
# COMPACT_ATOMS: atom_id res chain seq x y z
N PRO A 1 -19.55 4.33 -15.09
CA PRO A 1 -18.65 3.96 -13.97
C PRO A 1 -17.28 4.61 -14.17
N LEU A 2 -16.73 5.33 -13.17
CA LEU A 2 -15.35 5.78 -13.23
C LEU A 2 -14.46 4.54 -13.32
N GLN A 3 -13.78 4.36 -14.45
CA GLN A 3 -12.83 3.29 -14.64
C GLN A 3 -11.54 3.72 -13.92
N SER A 4 -11.16 3.00 -12.86
CA SER A 4 -9.90 3.28 -12.18
C SER A 4 -8.74 2.91 -13.10
N PHE A 5 -7.89 3.88 -13.42
CA PHE A 5 -6.69 3.68 -14.22
C PHE A 5 -5.61 2.87 -13.47
N ALA A 6 -5.64 2.86 -12.13
CA ALA A 6 -4.73 2.11 -11.29
C ALA A 6 -5.48 1.41 -10.15
N PRO A 7 -5.55 0.07 -10.13
CA PRO A 7 -6.13 -0.65 -9.00
C PRO A 7 -5.33 -0.36 -7.74
N PHE A 8 -5.99 0.05 -6.66
CA PHE A 8 -5.37 0.29 -5.37
C PHE A 8 -6.11 -0.45 -4.28
N GLU A 9 -5.44 -0.63 -3.16
CA GLU A 9 -5.97 -1.26 -1.95
C GLU A 9 -5.56 -0.45 -0.73
N LEU A 10 -6.32 -0.62 0.35
CA LEU A 10 -5.96 -0.09 1.65
C LEU A 10 -5.74 -1.26 2.62
N ILE A 11 -4.52 -1.37 3.13
CA ILE A 11 -4.11 -2.49 3.99
C ILE A 11 -3.79 -2.02 5.41
N LYS A 12 -3.88 -2.94 6.37
CA LYS A 12 -3.51 -2.68 7.76
C LYS A 12 -2.02 -2.39 7.87
N TYR A 13 -1.71 -1.38 8.65
CA TYR A 13 -0.36 -0.92 8.89
C TYR A 13 -0.12 -0.76 10.39
N ASN A 14 1.02 -1.24 10.88
CA ASN A 14 1.46 -1.02 12.24
C ASN A 14 2.40 0.18 12.25
N MET A 15 1.94 1.29 12.85
CA MET A 15 2.72 2.53 12.92
C MET A 15 3.91 2.43 13.88
N GLU A 16 3.84 1.59 14.90
CA GLU A 16 4.92 1.43 15.88
C GLU A 16 6.10 0.66 15.27
N GLU A 17 5.80 -0.39 14.51
CA GLU A 17 6.80 -1.25 13.86
C GLU A 17 7.18 -0.77 12.44
N ASP A 18 6.50 0.25 11.91
CA ASP A 18 6.70 0.78 10.54
C ASP A 18 6.48 -0.29 9.44
N GLU A 19 5.57 -1.23 9.67
CA GLU A 19 5.38 -2.43 8.82
C GLU A 19 3.90 -2.74 8.49
N SER A 20 3.67 -3.37 7.33
CA SER A 20 2.36 -3.91 6.96
C SER A 20 2.01 -5.17 7.76
N VAL A 21 0.75 -5.30 8.17
CA VAL A 21 0.31 -6.44 9.01
C VAL A 21 -0.20 -7.60 8.15
N HIS A 22 0.25 -8.81 8.44
CA HIS A 22 -0.05 -10.02 7.69
C HIS A 22 -0.93 -11.02 8.46
N ASP A 23 -1.73 -11.79 7.72
CA ASP A 23 -2.51 -12.91 8.25
C ASP A 23 -1.66 -14.20 8.40
N LYS A 24 -2.29 -15.29 8.86
CA LYS A 24 -1.62 -16.60 9.03
C LYS A 24 -1.13 -17.21 7.72
N ARG A 25 -1.56 -16.71 6.56
CA ARG A 25 -1.13 -17.15 5.22
C ARG A 25 0.01 -16.30 4.68
N GLY A 26 0.44 -15.28 5.46
CA GLY A 26 1.45 -14.32 5.06
C GLY A 26 0.94 -13.36 3.98
N LEU A 27 -0.35 -13.00 4.01
CA LEU A 27 -0.95 -11.98 3.13
C LEU A 27 -1.33 -10.75 3.95
N CYS A 28 -1.27 -9.54 3.37
CA CYS A 28 -1.65 -8.32 4.08
C CYS A 28 -3.15 -8.33 4.44
N ILE A 29 -3.47 -7.84 5.63
CA ILE A 29 -4.84 -7.78 6.13
C ILE A 29 -5.54 -6.52 5.59
N ARG A 30 -6.70 -6.69 4.96
CA ARG A 30 -7.66 -5.60 4.73
C ARG A 30 -8.42 -5.32 6.02
N VAL A 31 -8.72 -4.05 6.27
CA VAL A 31 -9.29 -3.59 7.55
C VAL A 31 -10.62 -2.85 7.37
N HIS A 32 -11.39 -2.71 8.45
CA HIS A 32 -12.79 -2.24 8.46
C HIS A 32 -12.95 -0.73 8.20
N PRO A 33 -14.02 -0.27 7.53
CA PRO A 33 -14.29 1.17 7.38
C PRO A 33 -14.06 1.97 8.68
N SER A 34 -13.54 3.19 8.55
CA SER A 34 -13.20 4.11 9.65
C SER A 34 -11.90 3.83 10.43
N GLU A 35 -11.06 2.89 10.02
CA GLU A 35 -9.65 2.82 10.50
C GLU A 35 -8.65 3.40 9.48
N THR A 36 -7.50 3.85 9.97
CA THR A 36 -6.36 4.32 9.17
C THR A 36 -5.62 3.16 8.52
N ARG A 37 -5.24 3.29 7.25
CA ARG A 37 -4.68 2.22 6.41
C ARG A 37 -3.61 2.74 5.48
N LEU A 38 -2.65 1.89 5.16
CA LEU A 38 -1.67 2.19 4.12
C LEU A 38 -2.29 2.03 2.73
N LEU A 39 -2.15 3.07 1.91
CA LEU A 39 -2.47 3.02 0.49
C LEU A 39 -1.39 2.26 -0.29
N VAL A 40 -1.82 1.26 -1.05
CA VAL A 40 -0.94 0.49 -1.92
C VAL A 40 -1.52 0.40 -3.33
N ILE A 41 -0.69 0.58 -4.35
CA ILE A 41 -1.11 0.63 -5.75
C ILE A 41 -0.62 -0.61 -6.47
N LYS A 42 -1.50 -1.34 -7.14
CA LYS A 42 -1.15 -2.61 -7.80
C LYS A 42 -0.19 -2.34 -8.95
N ILE A 43 0.93 -3.06 -8.95
CA ILE A 43 1.87 -3.04 -10.06
C ILE A 43 1.37 -4.02 -11.11
N THR A 44 1.07 -3.51 -12.30
CA THR A 44 0.57 -4.30 -13.43
C THR A 44 1.31 -3.93 -14.72
N LYS A 45 0.99 -4.60 -15.83
CA LYS A 45 1.53 -4.21 -17.14
C LYS A 45 1.04 -2.82 -17.57
N ASP A 46 -0.20 -2.47 -17.21
CA ASP A 46 -0.83 -1.19 -17.56
C ASP A 46 -0.43 -0.07 -16.58
N THR A 47 -0.05 -0.45 -15.35
CA THR A 47 0.44 0.44 -14.29
C THR A 47 1.77 -0.05 -13.73
N PRO A 48 2.86 0.01 -14.52
CA PRO A 48 4.14 -0.54 -14.11
C PRO A 48 4.87 0.41 -13.15
N PHE A 49 5.62 -0.17 -12.22
CA PHE A 49 6.63 0.52 -11.43
C PHE A 49 8.00 -0.08 -11.78
N HIS A 50 8.84 0.70 -12.44
CA HIS A 50 10.16 0.26 -12.92
C HIS A 50 11.27 0.42 -11.87
N GLY A 51 10.93 1.00 -10.72
CA GLY A 51 11.90 1.33 -9.68
C GLY A 51 12.59 2.67 -9.85
N TYR A 52 13.58 2.91 -8.99
CA TYR A 52 14.47 4.05 -9.03
C TYR A 52 15.75 3.67 -9.77
N VAL A 53 16.10 4.46 -10.79
CA VAL A 53 17.21 4.18 -11.71
C VAL A 53 18.55 3.92 -11.00
N SER A 54 18.82 4.65 -9.91
CA SER A 54 20.09 4.60 -9.19
C SER A 54 20.00 3.93 -7.81
N ASP A 55 18.85 3.38 -7.43
CA ASP A 55 18.61 2.89 -6.07
C ASP A 55 17.69 1.66 -6.06
N SER A 56 18.30 0.50 -6.31
CA SER A 56 17.61 -0.79 -6.29
C SER A 56 17.12 -1.17 -4.89
N GLN A 57 17.80 -0.71 -3.83
CA GLN A 57 17.37 -0.96 -2.46
C GLN A 57 16.07 -0.20 -2.16
N LYS A 58 16.00 1.09 -2.50
CA LYS A 58 14.77 1.88 -2.40
C LYS A 58 13.66 1.34 -3.29
N THR A 59 14.02 0.77 -4.45
CA THR A 59 13.06 0.08 -5.33
C THR A 59 12.43 -1.11 -4.62
N GLU A 60 13.25 -2.01 -4.06
CA GLU A 60 12.76 -3.19 -3.35
C GLU A 60 11.91 -2.83 -2.14
N TRP A 61 12.29 -1.79 -1.40
CA TRP A 61 11.52 -1.30 -0.25
C TRP A 61 10.16 -0.74 -0.63
N LYS A 62 10.04 -0.15 -1.83
CA LYS A 62 8.78 0.34 -2.36
C LYS A 62 7.87 -0.77 -2.87
N VAL A 63 8.37 -2.00 -3.09
CA VAL A 63 7.59 -3.12 -3.62
C VAL A 63 7.15 -4.07 -2.50
N LEU A 64 5.85 -4.08 -2.22
CA LEU A 64 5.21 -5.09 -1.38
C LEU A 64 4.80 -6.29 -2.24
N ARG A 65 5.00 -7.49 -1.70
CA ARG A 65 4.70 -8.77 -2.37
C ARG A 65 3.70 -9.55 -1.55
N ASP A 66 2.96 -10.43 -2.20
CA ASP A 66 1.96 -11.30 -1.55
C ASP A 66 0.92 -10.49 -0.75
N VAL A 67 0.49 -9.33 -1.25
CA VAL A 67 -0.36 -8.39 -0.51
C VAL A 67 -1.76 -8.95 -0.28
N LEU A 68 -2.40 -9.49 -1.32
CA LEU A 68 -3.78 -10.02 -1.21
C LEU A 68 -3.91 -11.46 -1.69
N VAL A 69 -3.03 -11.85 -2.63
CA VAL A 69 -2.88 -13.21 -3.13
C VAL A 69 -1.39 -13.42 -3.39
N LYS A 70 -0.95 -14.68 -3.36
CA LYS A 70 0.44 -15.02 -3.65
C LYS A 70 0.88 -14.51 -5.02
N SER A 71 2.11 -14.03 -5.08
CA SER A 71 2.79 -13.48 -6.25
C SER A 71 2.23 -12.18 -6.83
N ASN A 72 1.23 -11.55 -6.19
CA ASN A 72 0.87 -10.19 -6.55
C ASN A 72 1.84 -9.18 -5.95
N THR A 73 1.97 -8.03 -6.60
CA THR A 73 2.88 -6.97 -6.18
C THR A 73 2.20 -5.62 -6.20
N PHE A 74 2.56 -4.80 -5.21
CA PHE A 74 2.04 -3.45 -5.05
C PHE A 74 3.16 -2.49 -4.72
N LEU A 75 3.01 -1.25 -5.19
CA LEU A 75 3.78 -0.10 -4.77
C LEU A 75 3.25 0.39 -3.42
N ASN A 76 4.13 0.49 -2.43
CA ASN A 76 3.86 1.17 -1.17
C ASN A 76 3.92 2.69 -1.39
N SER A 77 2.76 3.39 -1.34
CA SER A 77 2.76 4.85 -1.53
C SER A 77 3.41 5.58 -0.35
N GLY A 78 3.33 5.00 0.85
CA GLY A 78 3.69 5.63 2.11
C GLY A 78 2.58 6.50 2.70
N ASP A 79 1.42 6.61 2.06
CA ASP A 79 0.33 7.46 2.56
C ASP A 79 -0.66 6.64 3.39
N LEU A 80 -0.93 7.11 4.60
CA LEU A 80 -1.96 6.57 5.47
C LEU A 80 -3.28 7.32 5.23
N LEU A 81 -4.32 6.56 4.86
CA LEU A 81 -5.64 7.08 4.55
C LEU A 81 -6.71 6.42 5.43
N MET A 82 -7.78 7.15 5.71
CA MET A 82 -9.00 6.63 6.32
C MET A 82 -10.17 6.87 5.37
N ILE A 83 -11.08 5.89 5.27
CA ILE A 83 -12.32 6.02 4.51
C ILE A 83 -13.49 5.86 5.48
N ASP A 84 -14.37 6.85 5.53
CA ASP A 84 -15.56 6.80 6.37
C ASP A 84 -16.71 6.02 5.71
N HIS A 85 -17.85 5.94 6.40
CA HIS A 85 -19.03 5.24 5.92
C HIS A 85 -19.71 5.92 4.71
N GLU A 86 -19.47 7.22 4.51
CA GLU A 86 -19.96 7.99 3.37
C GLU A 86 -19.02 7.93 2.15
N ARG A 87 -17.88 7.23 2.29
CA ARG A 87 -16.80 7.04 1.30
C ARG A 87 -15.98 8.30 1.03
N PHE A 88 -15.95 9.25 1.97
CA PHE A 88 -14.94 10.30 1.94
C PHE A 88 -13.59 9.72 2.34
N ILE A 89 -12.55 10.17 1.64
CA ILE A 89 -11.16 9.75 1.85
C ILE A 89 -10.44 10.87 2.58
N TYR A 90 -9.80 10.53 3.70
CA TYR A 90 -9.06 11.46 4.53
C TYR A 90 -7.60 11.05 4.58
N PHE A 91 -6.71 11.96 4.23
CA PHE A 91 -5.29 11.82 4.49
C PHE A 91 -5.04 11.91 6.00
N GLN A 92 -4.32 10.95 6.55
CA GLN A 92 -4.00 10.87 7.97
C GLN A 92 -2.54 11.21 8.22
N ASP A 93 -1.62 10.56 7.49
CA ASP A 93 -0.19 10.77 7.65
C ASP A 93 0.63 10.20 6.47
N ARG A 94 1.95 10.38 6.51
CA ARG A 94 2.91 9.74 5.61
C ARG A 94 3.99 8.98 6.40
N VAL A 95 4.24 7.74 5.99
CA VAL A 95 5.19 6.78 6.56
C VAL A 95 6.19 6.28 5.52
N GLY A 96 7.24 5.59 5.96
CA GLY A 96 8.25 5.02 5.07
C GLY A 96 9.18 6.05 4.40
N ASP A 97 9.16 7.31 4.82
CA ASP A 97 10.17 8.30 4.45
C ASP A 97 11.36 8.18 5.41
N ARG A 98 12.25 7.19 5.16
CA ARG A 98 13.49 7.01 5.93
C ARG A 98 14.67 7.87 5.43
N PHE A 99 14.44 8.80 4.50
CA PHE A 99 15.43 9.82 4.16
C PHE A 99 15.27 11.03 5.09
N ARG A 100 15.87 10.93 6.27
CA ARG A 100 16.39 12.08 7.02
C ARG A 100 17.90 12.15 6.83
#